data_AF-A0A833R9N2-F1
#
_entry.id   AF-A0A833R9N2-F1
#
_cell.length_a   1.000
_cell.length_b   1.000
_cell.length_c   1.000
_cell.angle_alpha   90.00
_cell.angle_beta   90.00
_cell.angle_gamma   90.00
#
_symmetry.space_group_name_H-M   'P 1'
#
loop_
_entity.id
_entity.type
_entity.pdbx_description
1 polymer ?
#
loop_
_entity_poly.entity_id
_entity_poly.type
_entity_poly.pdbx_seq_one_letter_code
_entity_poly.pdbx_strand_id
1 'polypeptide(L)'
;MHDKTMISRYQVLCALVLFGAALLYQAMAQVDGYTPGVDYPIYDSVPFGLTFTCGGKLPGYYADPEARCQVWHWCLPNGRQFSFLCPNGTVFSQSARVCDWWFKVDCNDSPRLYGINDDLYRDVNGNKI
;
A
#
# COMPACT_ATOMS: atom_id res chain seq x y z
N MET A 1 -55.74 -27.59 10.97
CA MET A 1 -55.65 -26.31 10.25
C MET A 1 -54.54 -25.49 10.90
N HIS A 2 -53.29 -25.66 10.45
CA HIS A 2 -52.14 -24.93 10.97
C HIS A 2 -52.13 -23.54 10.33
N ASP A 3 -52.40 -22.51 11.12
CA ASP A 3 -52.30 -21.12 10.66
C ASP A 3 -50.81 -20.77 10.47
N LYS A 4 -50.42 -20.51 9.22
CA LYS A 4 -49.02 -20.29 8.79
C LYS A 4 -48.61 -18.81 8.84
N THR A 5 -49.34 -17.93 9.51
CA THR A 5 -49.23 -16.48 9.23
C THR A 5 -49.30 -15.60 10.47
N MET A 6 -48.46 -15.87 11.48
CA MET A 6 -48.17 -14.87 12.51
C MET A 6 -46.67 -14.85 12.82
N ILE A 7 -45.91 -14.17 11.97
CA ILE A 7 -44.49 -13.90 12.23
C ILE A 7 -44.44 -13.04 13.50
N SER A 8 -43.91 -13.61 14.58
CA SER A 8 -43.82 -12.94 15.88
C SER A 8 -43.00 -11.65 15.77
N ARG A 9 -43.37 -10.61 16.52
CA ARG A 9 -42.61 -9.34 16.58
C ARG A 9 -41.14 -9.59 16.93
N TYR A 10 -40.85 -10.62 17.72
CA TYR A 10 -39.50 -11.07 18.02
C TYR A 10 -38.74 -11.59 16.78
N GLN A 11 -39.40 -12.33 15.89
CA GLN A 11 -38.78 -12.81 14.66
C GLN A 11 -38.48 -11.67 13.69
N VAL A 12 -39.37 -10.67 13.59
CA VAL A 12 -39.13 -9.46 12.78
C VAL A 12 -37.96 -8.66 13.36
N LEU A 13 -37.92 -8.46 14.67
CA LEU A 13 -36.81 -7.77 15.35
C LEU A 13 -35.47 -8.49 15.14
N CYS A 14 -35.41 -9.82 15.32
CA CYS A 14 -34.19 -10.58 15.05
C CYS A 14 -33.75 -10.47 13.60
N ALA A 15 -34.68 -10.54 12.64
CA ALA A 15 -34.34 -10.42 11.22
C ALA A 15 -33.77 -9.03 10.90
N LEU A 16 -34.35 -7.96 11.45
CA LEU A 16 -33.85 -6.59 11.28
C LEU A 16 -32.47 -6.39 11.93
N VAL A 17 -32.24 -6.97 13.11
CA VAL A 17 -30.93 -6.91 13.80
C VAL A 17 -29.86 -7.68 13.02
N LEU A 18 -30.17 -8.89 12.54
CA LEU A 18 -29.24 -9.69 11.74
C LEU A 18 -28.93 -9.03 10.40
N PHE A 19 -29.94 -8.48 9.73
CA PHE A 19 -29.76 -7.77 8.47
C PHE A 19 -28.97 -6.47 8.67
N GLY A 20 -29.27 -5.71 9.73
CA GLY A 20 -28.51 -4.52 10.12
C GLY A 20 -27.06 -4.85 10.46
N ALA A 21 -26.81 -5.92 11.21
CA ALA A 21 -25.46 -6.39 11.52
C ALA A 21 -24.70 -6.83 10.26
N ALA A 22 -25.37 -7.52 9.32
CA ALA A 22 -24.78 -7.91 8.04
C ALA A 22 -24.45 -6.70 7.15
N LEU A 23 -25.36 -5.73 7.05
CA LEU A 23 -25.13 -4.47 6.33
C LEU A 23 -23.99 -3.66 6.94
N LEU A 24 -23.92 -3.60 8.27
CA LEU A 24 -22.81 -2.93 8.98
C LEU A 24 -21.49 -3.66 8.73
N TYR A 25 -21.47 -5.00 8.77
CA TYR A 25 -20.29 -5.79 8.45
C TYR A 25 -19.80 -5.53 7.01
N GLN A 26 -20.72 -5.48 6.04
CA GLN A 26 -20.40 -5.17 4.65
C GLN A 26 -19.91 -3.72 4.49
N ALA A 27 -20.50 -2.76 5.19
CA ALA A 27 -20.07 -1.36 5.14
C ALA A 27 -18.68 -1.15 5.77
N MET A 28 -18.24 -2.03 6.67
CA MET A 28 -16.91 -1.98 7.29
C MET A 28 -15.85 -2.83 6.58
N ALA A 29 -16.26 -3.66 5.61
CA ALA A 29 -15.32 -4.39 4.78
C ALA A 29 -14.62 -3.40 3.83
N GLN A 30 -13.33 -3.16 4.09
CA GLN A 30 -12.45 -2.45 3.17
C GLN A 30 -12.33 -3.28 1.88
N VAL A 31 -12.18 -2.59 0.72
CA VAL A 31 -12.00 -3.10 -0.66
C VAL A 31 -12.18 -4.62 -0.79
N ASP A 32 -13.36 -5.06 -1.25
CA ASP A 32 -13.81 -6.44 -1.34
C ASP A 32 -12.68 -7.45 -1.67
N GLY A 33 -12.37 -8.33 -0.71
CA GLY A 33 -11.57 -9.53 -0.94
C GLY A 33 -10.10 -9.49 -0.51
N TYR A 34 -9.59 -8.37 0.03
CA TYR A 34 -8.19 -8.28 0.48
C TYR A 34 -8.05 -8.15 1.99
N THR A 35 -7.03 -8.80 2.54
CA THR A 35 -6.72 -8.86 3.97
C THR A 35 -5.46 -8.04 4.27
N PRO A 36 -5.57 -6.94 5.05
CA PRO A 36 -4.42 -6.14 5.46
C PRO A 36 -3.38 -6.99 6.22
N GLY A 37 -2.09 -6.75 5.96
CA GLY A 37 -0.98 -7.52 6.52
C GLY A 37 -0.65 -8.80 5.75
N VAL A 38 -1.64 -9.41 5.08
CA VAL A 38 -1.44 -10.57 4.20
C VAL A 38 -1.17 -10.10 2.78
N ASP A 39 -2.16 -9.46 2.14
CA ASP A 39 -2.07 -9.06 0.73
C ASP A 39 -1.17 -7.84 0.55
N TYR A 40 -1.27 -6.88 1.45
CA TYR A 40 -0.43 -5.68 1.47
C TYR A 40 0.09 -5.36 2.88
N PRO A 41 1.26 -4.72 2.99
CA PRO A 41 1.84 -4.34 4.28
C PRO A 41 1.02 -3.24 4.97
N ILE A 42 1.04 -3.26 6.31
CA ILE A 42 0.34 -2.31 7.18
C ILE A 42 1.26 -1.80 8.30
N TYR A 43 2.49 -1.48 7.93
CA TYR A 43 3.39 -0.81 8.86
C TYR A 43 2.75 0.51 9.33
N ASP A 44 2.97 0.85 10.59
CA ASP A 44 2.55 2.12 11.21
C ASP A 44 3.71 3.13 11.25
N SER A 45 4.92 2.64 11.05
CA SER A 45 6.18 3.36 11.11
C SER A 45 7.22 2.65 10.23
N VAL A 46 8.30 3.34 9.87
CA VAL A 46 9.41 2.71 9.13
C VAL A 46 10.06 1.65 10.05
N PRO A 47 10.12 0.36 9.67
CA PRO A 47 10.73 -0.68 10.50
C PRO A 47 12.20 -0.40 10.80
N PHE A 48 12.65 -0.76 12.00
CA PHE A 48 14.06 -0.71 12.36
C PHE A 48 14.82 -1.87 11.71
N GLY A 49 16.09 -1.63 11.36
CA GLY A 49 17.00 -2.69 10.90
C GLY A 49 16.93 -3.04 9.41
N LEU A 50 16.26 -2.24 8.59
CA LEU A 50 16.26 -2.39 7.14
C LEU A 50 17.69 -2.31 6.57
N THR A 51 17.97 -3.14 5.58
CA THR A 51 19.32 -3.30 4.98
C THR A 51 19.59 -2.32 3.83
N PHE A 52 18.56 -1.61 3.35
CA PHE A 52 18.72 -0.64 2.28
C PHE A 52 19.69 0.49 2.67
N THR A 53 20.59 0.84 1.75
CA THR A 53 21.48 2.00 1.88
C THR A 53 21.53 2.81 0.60
N CYS A 54 21.74 4.13 0.74
CA CYS A 54 22.05 5.02 -0.37
C CYS A 54 23.49 4.85 -0.93
N GLY A 55 24.30 3.96 -0.37
CA GLY A 55 25.68 3.75 -0.79
C GLY A 55 25.76 3.23 -2.24
N GLY A 56 26.57 3.89 -3.08
CA GLY A 56 26.75 3.51 -4.48
C GLY A 56 25.53 3.74 -5.38
N LYS A 57 24.51 4.46 -4.90
CA LYS A 57 23.29 4.80 -5.64
C LYS A 57 23.32 6.26 -6.09
N LEU A 58 22.64 6.56 -7.19
CA LEU A 58 22.38 7.95 -7.57
C LEU A 58 21.48 8.61 -6.52
N PRO A 59 21.55 9.94 -6.33
CA PRO A 59 20.54 10.60 -5.53
C PRO A 59 19.17 10.41 -6.23
N GLY A 60 18.09 10.32 -5.45
CA GLY A 60 16.79 9.94 -6.01
C GLY A 60 15.96 9.07 -5.06
N TYR A 61 14.97 8.39 -5.64
CA TYR A 61 13.91 7.69 -4.91
C TYR A 61 13.99 6.18 -5.11
N TYR A 62 13.88 5.42 -4.03
CA TYR A 62 14.10 3.98 -4.04
C TYR A 62 13.02 3.24 -3.26
N ALA A 63 12.28 2.35 -3.93
CA ALA A 63 11.40 1.40 -3.26
C ALA A 63 12.22 0.46 -2.36
N ASP A 64 11.70 0.05 -1.21
CA ASP A 64 12.33 -0.95 -0.35
C ASP A 64 11.55 -2.29 -0.39
N PRO A 65 12.05 -3.30 -1.12
CA PRO A 65 11.42 -4.62 -1.16
C PRO A 65 11.42 -5.34 0.20
N GLU A 66 12.37 -5.06 1.10
CA GLU A 66 12.41 -5.68 2.43
C GLU A 66 11.19 -5.27 3.25
N ALA A 67 10.75 -4.03 3.10
CA ALA A 67 9.53 -3.50 3.68
C ALA A 67 8.30 -3.64 2.75
N ARG A 68 8.32 -4.63 1.83
CA ARG A 68 7.24 -4.90 0.87
C ARG A 68 6.81 -3.64 0.08
N CYS A 69 7.76 -2.76 -0.19
CA CYS A 69 7.61 -1.47 -0.85
C CYS A 69 6.63 -0.49 -0.17
N GLN A 70 6.14 -0.74 1.06
CA GLN A 70 5.45 0.31 1.80
C GLN A 70 6.40 1.42 2.21
N VAL A 71 7.65 1.05 2.50
CA VAL A 71 8.74 2.00 2.73
C VAL A 71 9.42 2.33 1.41
N TRP A 72 9.81 3.59 1.27
CA TRP A 72 10.71 4.05 0.24
C TRP A 72 11.72 5.04 0.81
N HIS A 73 12.83 5.21 0.11
CA HIS A 73 13.96 6.02 0.55
C HIS A 73 14.26 7.15 -0.43
N TRP A 74 14.56 8.32 0.12
CA TRP A 74 15.13 9.44 -0.61
C TRP A 74 16.63 9.53 -0.30
N CYS A 75 17.44 9.30 -1.32
CA CYS A 75 18.88 9.46 -1.27
C CYS A 75 19.30 10.85 -1.73
N LEU A 76 20.09 11.54 -0.92
CA LEU A 76 20.70 12.83 -1.24
C LEU A 76 22.12 12.69 -1.82
N PRO A 77 22.65 13.73 -2.51
CA PRO A 77 23.99 13.71 -3.09
C PRO A 77 25.13 13.40 -2.12
N ASN A 78 24.97 13.74 -0.84
CA ASN A 78 25.95 13.44 0.20
C ASN A 78 25.79 12.04 0.81
N GLY A 79 24.95 11.19 0.24
CA GLY A 79 24.66 9.85 0.75
C GLY A 79 23.67 9.83 1.93
N ARG A 80 23.14 10.98 2.36
CA ARG A 80 22.13 11.03 3.42
C ARG A 80 20.82 10.41 2.93
N GLN A 81 20.21 9.60 3.78
CA GLN A 81 18.99 8.86 3.51
C GLN A 81 17.84 9.43 4.35
N PHE A 82 16.67 9.58 3.74
CA PHE A 82 15.39 9.72 4.43
C PHE A 82 14.50 8.56 4.05
N SER A 83 13.70 8.06 4.99
CA SER A 83 12.78 6.95 4.77
C SER A 83 11.36 7.41 5.04
N PHE A 84 10.44 7.00 4.19
CA PHE A 84 9.04 7.40 4.24
C PHE A 84 8.15 6.19 4.08
N LEU A 85 6.91 6.33 4.55
CA LEU A 85 5.90 5.29 4.51
C LEU A 85 4.76 5.70 3.58
N CYS A 86 4.38 4.80 2.67
CA CYS A 86 3.16 4.91 1.90
C CYS A 86 1.93 4.61 2.78
N PRO A 87 0.78 5.26 2.54
CA PRO A 87 -0.48 4.95 3.23
C PRO A 87 -0.89 3.48 3.11
N ASN A 88 -1.64 2.97 4.09
CA ASN A 88 -2.18 1.61 4.06
C ASN A 88 -2.97 1.33 2.78
N GLY A 89 -2.69 0.19 2.14
CA GLY A 89 -3.27 -0.19 0.84
C GLY A 89 -2.49 0.32 -0.38
N THR A 90 -1.38 1.04 -0.18
CA THR A 90 -0.50 1.50 -1.25
C THR A 90 0.95 1.08 -1.00
N VAL A 91 1.73 0.98 -2.08
CA VAL A 91 3.18 0.72 -2.05
C VAL A 91 3.86 1.61 -3.07
N PHE A 92 5.15 1.86 -2.89
CA PHE A 92 5.92 2.76 -3.74
C PHE A 92 6.18 2.13 -5.10
N SER A 93 5.63 2.74 -6.15
CA SER A 93 5.92 2.41 -7.53
C SER A 93 7.25 3.03 -7.94
N GLN A 94 8.27 2.22 -8.15
CA GLN A 94 9.58 2.72 -8.56
C GLN A 94 9.55 3.44 -9.93
N SER A 95 8.73 2.97 -10.87
CA SER A 95 8.61 3.56 -12.21
C SER A 95 7.93 4.92 -12.21
N ALA A 96 6.92 5.10 -11.34
CA ALA A 96 6.17 6.36 -11.26
C ALA A 96 6.69 7.30 -10.17
N ARG A 97 7.52 6.79 -9.24
CA ARG A 97 8.02 7.50 -8.04
C ARG A 97 6.91 8.06 -7.14
N VAL A 98 5.81 7.31 -7.04
CA VAL A 98 4.65 7.65 -6.21
C VAL A 98 4.15 6.39 -5.50
N CYS A 99 3.42 6.57 -4.40
CA CYS A 99 2.65 5.47 -3.82
C CYS A 99 1.43 5.19 -4.71
N ASP A 100 1.31 3.97 -5.22
CA ASP A 100 0.16 3.49 -5.98
C ASP A 100 -0.44 2.26 -5.28
N TRP A 101 -1.60 1.82 -5.73
CA TRP A 101 -2.27 0.65 -5.19
C TRP A 101 -1.37 -0.58 -5.25
N TRP A 102 -1.29 -1.33 -4.15
CA TRP A 102 -0.36 -2.45 -4.00
C TRP A 102 -0.47 -3.49 -5.14
N PHE A 103 -1.67 -3.73 -5.66
CA PHE A 103 -1.92 -4.70 -6.74
C PHE A 103 -1.47 -4.21 -8.12
N LYS A 104 -1.07 -2.95 -8.27
CA LYS A 104 -0.52 -2.38 -9.52
C LYS A 104 1.00 -2.38 -9.56
N VAL A 105 1.65 -2.64 -8.43
CA VAL A 105 3.10 -2.52 -8.30
C VAL A 105 3.73 -3.89 -8.12
N ASP A 106 4.60 -4.27 -9.05
CA ASP A 106 5.52 -5.39 -8.81
C ASP A 106 6.67 -4.91 -7.93
N CYS A 107 6.50 -5.09 -6.62
CA CYS A 107 7.49 -4.66 -5.64
C CYS A 107 8.85 -5.36 -5.83
N ASN A 108 8.86 -6.64 -6.20
CA ASN A 108 10.09 -7.41 -6.36
C ASN A 108 10.90 -6.97 -7.59
N ASP A 109 10.24 -6.44 -8.62
CA ASP A 109 10.89 -5.89 -9.80
C ASP A 109 11.42 -4.46 -9.60
N SER A 110 11.03 -3.78 -8.51
CA SER A 110 11.43 -2.39 -8.25
C SER A 110 12.95 -2.13 -8.32
N PRO A 111 13.84 -2.99 -7.77
CA PRO A 111 15.29 -2.77 -7.89
C PRO A 111 15.80 -2.68 -9.33
N ARG A 112 15.18 -3.38 -10.28
CA ARG A 112 15.53 -3.30 -11.71
C ARG A 112 15.24 -1.93 -12.31
N LEU A 113 14.30 -1.19 -11.71
CA LEU A 113 13.84 0.12 -12.16
C LEU A 113 14.58 1.28 -11.47
N TYR A 114 15.49 1.02 -10.53
CA TYR A 114 16.26 2.07 -9.83
C TYR A 114 17.02 3.03 -10.75
N GLY A 115 17.40 2.56 -11.94
CA GLY A 115 18.06 3.39 -12.96
C GLY A 115 17.21 4.56 -13.46
N ILE A 116 15.88 4.54 -13.25
CA ILE A 116 15.01 5.65 -13.64
C ILE A 116 15.39 6.95 -12.94
N ASN A 117 16.00 6.91 -11.75
CA ASN A 117 16.46 8.10 -11.04
C ASN A 117 17.48 8.94 -11.82
N ASP A 118 18.11 8.40 -12.85
CA ASP A 118 18.98 9.17 -13.75
C ASP A 118 18.21 10.28 -14.49
N ASP A 119 16.91 10.11 -14.73
CA ASP A 119 16.06 11.11 -15.39
C ASP A 119 15.86 12.40 -14.55
N LEU A 120 16.04 12.33 -13.23
CA LEU A 120 15.99 13.48 -12.31
C LEU A 120 17.10 14.48 -12.60
N TYR A 121 18.16 14.02 -13.26
CA TYR A 121 19.35 14.80 -13.58
C TYR A 121 19.47 15.04 -15.08
N ARG A 122 18.36 15.04 -15.81
CA ARG A 122 18.33 15.35 -17.23
C ARG A 122 17.40 16.53 -17.52
N ASP A 123 17.80 17.36 -18.49
CA ASP A 123 16.96 18.40 -19.05
C ASP A 123 15.95 17.83 -20.07
N VAL A 124 15.10 18.69 -20.63
CA VAL A 124 14.11 18.30 -21.66
C VAL A 124 14.73 17.77 -22.96
N ASN A 125 16.02 18.03 -23.19
CA ASN A 125 16.78 17.55 -24.35
C ASN A 125 17.57 16.27 -24.02
N GLY A 126 17.48 15.76 -22.78
CA GLY A 126 18.19 14.58 -22.30
C GLY A 126 19.64 14.84 -21.86
N ASN A 127 20.10 16.10 -21.84
CA ASN A 127 21.43 16.45 -21.34
C ASN A 127 21.46 16.40 -19.82
N LYS A 128 22.60 15.99 -19.27
CA LYS A 128 22.78 15.96 -17.81
C LYS A 128 22.86 17.38 -17.23
N ILE A 129 22.13 17.64 -16.14
CA ILE A 129 22.18 18.89 -15.36
C ILE A 129 23.13 18.82 -14.16
#